data_AF-A0A1B7P8R7-F1
#
_entry.id   AF-A0A1B7P8R7-F1
#
_cell.length_a   1.000
_cell.length_b   1.000
_cell.length_c   1.000
_cell.angle_alpha   90.00
_cell.angle_beta   90.00
_cell.angle_gamma   90.00
#
_symmetry.space_group_name_H-M   'P 1'
#
loop_
_entity.id
_entity.type
_entity.pdbx_description
1 polymer ?
#
loop_
_entity_poly.entity_id
_entity_poly.type
_entity_poly.pdbx_seq_one_letter_code
_entity_poly.pdbx_strand_id
1 'polypeptide(L)'
;MAGANDELPPDVHHYYCREEVPRDIQNYWAQRYKIFSKYDDGVWLTDDAWFGVTPEPIAKKIAEHMADSAPKDRSILVDAFAGAGGNTIAFAQSGRWKRIYAIEKDPAVLQCAKHNAKVYGVEDKITWFEGDCMQILKHQLKVLASYSVVFASPPWGGPTYRADDVFDLSTMQPYSLGSLYSELSAFTKHMVLFLPRTSDLRQLATIVKEGEKASVIHYCMDGASKALCIYTGDFNGK
;
A
#
# COMPACT_ATOMS: atom_id res chain seq x y z
N MET A 1 0.00 28.42 11.51
CA MET A 1 -0.81 28.22 12.72
C MET A 1 -1.97 27.33 12.33
N ALA A 2 -1.88 26.03 12.61
CA ALA A 2 -3.01 25.12 12.41
C ALA A 2 -4.06 25.45 13.48
N GLY A 3 -5.31 25.61 13.06
CA GLY A 3 -6.41 25.95 13.95
C GLY A 3 -6.67 24.83 14.93
N ALA A 4 -6.57 25.15 16.22
CA ALA A 4 -7.19 24.37 17.28
C ALA A 4 -8.72 24.53 17.14
N ASN A 5 -9.41 23.55 16.52
CA ASN A 5 -10.83 23.19 16.77
C ASN A 5 -11.49 22.29 15.70
N ASP A 6 -10.76 21.58 14.84
CA ASP A 6 -11.39 20.44 14.14
C ASP A 6 -11.34 19.23 15.08
N GLU A 7 -12.50 18.90 15.67
CA GLU A 7 -12.67 17.66 16.42
C GLU A 7 -12.35 16.48 15.48
N LEU A 8 -11.43 15.61 15.91
CA LEU A 8 -11.04 14.45 15.10
C LEU A 8 -12.27 13.57 14.85
N PRO A 9 -12.42 12.98 13.64
CA PRO A 9 -13.47 12.01 13.41
C PRO A 9 -13.39 10.83 14.39
N PRO A 10 -14.50 10.10 14.61
CA PRO A 10 -14.48 8.88 15.40
C PRO A 10 -13.38 7.91 14.92
N ASP A 11 -12.72 7.25 15.87
CA ASP A 11 -11.64 6.26 15.65
C ASP A 11 -10.38 6.80 14.94
N VAL A 12 -10.29 8.12 14.75
CA VAL A 12 -9.13 8.80 14.16
C VAL A 12 -8.32 9.50 15.25
N HIS A 13 -7.01 9.30 15.23
CA HIS A 13 -6.09 9.80 16.25
C HIS A 13 -4.90 10.57 15.65
N HIS A 14 -4.45 11.56 16.42
CA HIS A 14 -3.12 12.12 16.34
C HIS A 14 -2.57 12.17 17.77
N TYR A 15 -1.51 11.40 18.02
CA TYR A 15 -0.94 11.26 19.36
C TYR A 15 0.24 12.21 19.55
N TYR A 16 0.11 13.15 20.50
CA TYR A 16 1.11 14.17 20.77
C TYR A 16 2.18 13.70 21.74
N CYS A 17 1.81 12.86 22.70
CA CYS A 17 2.74 12.30 23.67
C CYS A 17 2.56 10.78 23.82
N ARG A 18 3.57 10.12 24.38
CA ARG A 18 3.61 8.66 24.50
C ARG A 18 2.51 8.13 25.43
N GLU A 19 2.13 8.93 26.42
CA GLU A 19 1.14 8.59 27.45
C GLU A 19 -0.27 8.43 26.87
N GLU A 20 -0.56 9.09 25.75
CA GLU A 20 -1.81 8.96 25.00
C GLU A 20 -1.87 7.68 24.14
N VAL A 21 -0.70 7.10 23.84
CA VAL A 21 -0.59 6.01 22.87
C VAL A 21 -0.88 4.65 23.53
N PRO A 22 -1.82 3.85 22.99
CA PRO A 22 -2.05 2.47 23.41
C PRO A 22 -0.75 1.65 23.46
N ARG A 23 -0.61 0.78 24.47
CA ARG A 23 0.68 0.12 24.80
C ARG A 23 1.26 -0.68 23.64
N ASP A 24 0.41 -1.36 22.87
CA ASP A 24 0.73 -2.15 21.70
C ASP A 24 1.16 -1.32 20.48
N ILE A 25 0.78 -0.03 20.44
CA ILE A 25 1.14 0.93 19.39
C ILE A 25 2.44 1.69 19.72
N GLN A 26 2.83 1.80 20.99
CA GLN A 26 3.96 2.65 21.42
C GLN A 26 5.28 2.39 20.65
N ASN A 27 5.56 1.13 20.30
CA ASN A 27 6.76 0.78 19.51
C ASN A 27 6.71 1.32 18.07
N TYR A 28 5.52 1.44 17.49
CA TYR A 28 5.29 2.04 16.17
C TYR A 28 5.33 3.57 16.27
N TRP A 29 4.69 4.15 17.29
CA TRP A 29 4.73 5.61 17.52
C TRP A 29 6.14 6.13 17.82
N ALA A 30 6.98 5.35 18.51
CA ALA A 30 8.40 5.67 18.69
C ALA A 30 9.17 5.79 17.36
N GLN A 31 8.65 5.16 16.30
CA GLN A 31 9.18 5.19 14.93
C GLN A 31 8.32 6.05 13.99
N ARG A 32 7.37 6.85 14.51
CA ARG A 32 6.40 7.60 13.70
C ARG A 32 7.03 8.43 12.59
N TYR A 33 8.19 9.04 12.81
CA TYR A 33 8.90 9.82 11.79
C TYR A 33 9.50 8.98 10.65
N LYS A 34 9.70 7.67 10.87
CA LYS A 34 10.03 6.71 9.80
C LYS A 34 8.78 6.26 9.04
N ILE A 35 7.61 6.31 9.67
CA ILE A 35 6.32 5.94 9.07
C ILE A 35 5.80 7.11 8.23
N PHE A 36 5.75 8.30 8.81
CA PHE A 36 5.46 9.57 8.16
C PHE A 36 6.45 10.62 8.66
N SER A 37 7.34 11.10 7.79
CA SER A 37 8.29 12.17 8.11
C SER A 37 7.62 13.46 8.57
N LYS A 38 6.41 13.74 8.08
CA LYS A 38 5.56 14.87 8.46
C LYS A 38 4.59 14.57 9.61
N TYR A 39 4.88 13.61 10.47
CA TYR A 39 3.94 13.20 11.52
C TYR A 39 3.38 14.40 12.31
N ASP A 40 4.27 15.26 12.81
CA ASP A 40 3.92 16.44 13.62
C ASP A 40 3.25 17.57 12.82
N ASP A 41 3.21 17.50 11.49
CA ASP A 41 2.44 18.42 10.64
C ASP A 41 0.93 18.09 10.65
N GLY A 42 0.51 17.10 11.44
CA GLY A 42 -0.88 16.76 11.70
C GLY A 42 -1.33 15.47 11.03
N VAL A 43 -0.46 14.48 10.85
CA VAL A 43 -0.84 13.17 10.29
C VAL A 43 -1.88 12.46 11.16
N TRP A 44 -2.86 11.83 10.52
CA TRP A 44 -3.93 11.08 11.16
C TRP A 44 -3.77 9.58 10.91
N LEU A 45 -4.06 8.79 11.94
CA LEU A 45 -4.08 7.33 11.90
C LEU A 45 -5.21 6.80 12.78
N THR A 46 -5.83 5.71 12.35
CA THR A 46 -6.59 4.85 13.28
C THR A 46 -5.61 3.95 14.03
N ASP A 47 -6.04 3.36 15.14
CA ASP A 47 -5.19 2.46 15.92
C ASP A 47 -4.68 1.27 15.11
N ASP A 48 -5.56 0.65 14.31
CA ASP A 48 -5.22 -0.48 13.45
C ASP A 48 -4.26 -0.10 12.31
N ALA A 49 -4.33 1.13 11.81
CA ALA A 49 -3.50 1.57 10.70
C ALA A 49 -2.00 1.57 11.05
N TRP A 50 -1.63 1.75 12.32
CA TRP A 50 -0.23 1.73 12.78
C TRP A 50 0.51 0.43 12.45
N PHE A 51 -0.20 -0.70 12.44
CA PHE A 51 0.40 -2.00 12.18
C PHE A 51 0.59 -2.28 10.68
N GLY A 52 -0.18 -1.62 9.82
CA GLY A 52 -0.21 -1.85 8.37
C GLY A 52 0.53 -0.81 7.54
N VAL A 53 0.81 0.39 8.07
CA VAL A 53 1.46 1.44 7.28
C VAL A 53 2.89 1.04 6.91
N THR A 54 3.18 1.14 5.61
CA THR A 54 4.53 0.95 5.07
C THR A 54 5.41 2.14 5.46
N PRO A 55 6.60 1.93 6.07
CA PRO A 55 7.52 3.01 6.38
C PRO A 55 7.86 3.87 5.15
N GLU A 56 7.89 5.18 5.31
CA GLU A 56 8.06 6.15 4.23
C GLU A 56 9.28 5.87 3.33
N PRO A 57 10.47 5.49 3.84
CA PRO A 57 11.62 5.16 2.99
C PRO A 57 11.35 3.96 2.07
N ILE A 58 10.58 2.96 2.55
CA ILE A 58 10.23 1.78 1.76
C ILE A 58 9.19 2.17 0.70
N ALA A 59 8.14 2.89 1.09
CA ALA A 59 7.10 3.36 0.18
C ALA A 59 7.70 4.21 -0.96
N LYS A 60 8.62 5.14 -0.64
CA LYS A 60 9.37 5.92 -1.63
C LYS A 60 10.19 5.05 -2.57
N LYS A 61 10.90 4.05 -2.05
CA LYS A 61 11.70 3.15 -2.89
C LYS A 61 10.86 2.29 -3.84
N ILE A 62 9.71 1.80 -3.36
CA ILE A 62 8.73 1.10 -4.21
C ILE A 62 8.22 2.04 -5.30
N ALA A 63 7.86 3.27 -4.95
CA ALA A 63 7.38 4.27 -5.89
C ALA A 63 8.43 4.62 -6.96
N GLU A 64 9.70 4.77 -6.59
CA GLU A 64 10.82 4.94 -7.52
C GLU A 64 10.95 3.76 -8.49
N HIS A 65 11.00 2.53 -7.97
CA HIS A 65 11.11 1.34 -8.81
C HIS A 65 9.92 1.22 -9.77
N MET A 66 8.70 1.44 -9.30
CA MET A 66 7.52 1.44 -10.16
C MET A 66 7.56 2.55 -11.20
N ALA A 67 8.06 3.75 -10.85
CA ALA A 67 8.20 4.84 -11.79
C ALA A 67 9.16 4.51 -12.95
N ASP A 68 10.28 3.87 -12.62
CA ASP A 68 11.33 3.52 -13.56
C ASP A 68 11.00 2.31 -14.44
N SER A 69 10.28 1.32 -13.90
CA SER A 69 10.09 0.01 -14.53
C SER A 69 8.71 -0.21 -15.14
N ALA A 70 7.69 0.56 -14.74
CA ALA A 70 6.34 0.38 -15.28
C ALA A 70 6.29 0.67 -16.80
N PRO A 71 5.49 -0.10 -17.58
CA PRO A 71 5.33 0.14 -19.01
C PRO A 71 4.94 1.58 -19.34
N LYS A 72 5.60 2.17 -20.34
CA LYS A 72 5.48 3.61 -20.66
C LYS A 72 4.07 4.02 -21.10
N ASP A 73 3.31 3.10 -21.68
CA ASP A 73 1.94 3.29 -22.12
C ASP A 73 0.90 3.13 -20.99
N ARG A 74 1.34 2.75 -19.78
CA ARG A 74 0.52 2.76 -18.56
C ARG A 74 0.81 4.03 -17.76
N SER A 75 -0.20 4.87 -17.60
CA SER A 75 -0.07 6.18 -16.94
C SER A 75 -1.00 6.35 -15.73
N ILE A 76 -1.82 5.35 -15.44
CA ILE A 76 -2.72 5.31 -14.29
C ILE A 76 -2.21 4.28 -13.30
N LEU A 77 -2.29 4.60 -12.01
CA LEU A 77 -2.06 3.64 -10.94
C LEU A 77 -3.35 3.42 -10.17
N VAL A 78 -3.63 2.17 -9.83
CA VAL A 78 -4.64 1.81 -8.84
C VAL A 78 -3.93 1.29 -7.61
N ASP A 79 -4.11 1.95 -6.46
CA ASP A 79 -3.71 1.40 -5.16
C ASP A 79 -4.94 0.68 -4.58
N ALA A 80 -4.92 -0.65 -4.63
CA ALA A 80 -6.08 -1.47 -4.30
C ALA A 80 -6.36 -1.59 -2.79
N PHE A 81 -5.40 -1.23 -1.94
CA PHE A 81 -5.47 -1.33 -0.48
C PHE A 81 -4.70 -0.16 0.15
N ALA A 82 -5.24 1.04 -0.01
CA ALA A 82 -4.51 2.28 0.25
C ALA A 82 -4.13 2.49 1.71
N GLY A 83 -4.88 1.89 2.66
CA GLY A 83 -4.69 2.10 4.09
C GLY A 83 -4.73 3.59 4.42
N ALA A 84 -3.93 4.03 5.39
CA ALA A 84 -3.80 5.45 5.73
C ALA A 84 -2.96 6.27 4.71
N GLY A 85 -2.72 5.74 3.52
CA GLY A 85 -2.17 6.47 2.38
C GLY A 85 -0.64 6.45 2.23
N GLY A 86 0.10 5.66 3.02
CA GLY A 86 1.58 5.67 2.99
C GLY A 86 2.17 5.41 1.58
N ASN A 87 1.76 4.32 0.93
CA ASN A 87 2.20 4.00 -0.44
C ASN A 87 1.59 4.97 -1.46
N THR A 88 0.27 5.22 -1.39
CA THR A 88 -0.44 6.17 -2.26
C THR A 88 0.25 7.55 -2.33
N ILE A 89 0.66 8.11 -1.18
CA ILE A 89 1.35 9.39 -1.10
C ILE A 89 2.71 9.32 -1.81
N ALA A 90 3.51 8.27 -1.55
CA ALA A 90 4.79 8.09 -2.21
C ALA A 90 4.64 7.96 -3.74
N PHE A 91 3.62 7.23 -4.21
CA PHE A 91 3.29 7.15 -5.62
C PHE A 91 2.94 8.52 -6.21
N ALA A 92 2.15 9.34 -5.50
CA ALA A 92 1.77 10.66 -5.96
C ALA A 92 2.97 11.63 -6.03
N GLN A 93 3.91 11.50 -5.09
CA GLN A 93 5.16 12.25 -5.07
C GLN A 93 6.13 11.86 -6.18
N SER A 94 6.09 10.61 -6.68
CA SER A 94 6.96 10.16 -7.78
C SER A 94 6.76 10.93 -9.09
N GLY A 95 5.58 11.54 -9.29
CA GLY A 95 5.24 12.27 -10.52
C GLY A 95 5.03 11.37 -11.76
N ARG A 96 5.14 10.04 -11.64
CA ARG A 96 4.99 9.09 -12.75
C ARG A 96 3.56 8.99 -13.30
N TRP A 97 2.58 9.13 -12.41
CA TRP A 97 1.19 8.78 -12.67
C TRP A 97 0.38 10.03 -12.99
N LYS A 98 -0.38 10.00 -14.08
CA LYS A 98 -1.31 11.09 -14.41
C LYS A 98 -2.44 11.20 -13.38
N ARG A 99 -2.84 10.06 -12.82
CA ARG A 99 -3.83 9.94 -11.76
C ARG A 99 -3.60 8.65 -10.99
N ILE A 100 -3.84 8.69 -9.68
CA ILE A 100 -3.87 7.52 -8.81
C ILE A 100 -5.32 7.31 -8.36
N TYR A 101 -5.81 6.09 -8.48
CA TYR A 101 -7.12 5.66 -7.96
C TYR A 101 -6.85 4.81 -6.72
N ALA A 102 -7.07 5.38 -5.54
CA ALA A 102 -6.75 4.74 -4.27
C ALA A 102 -8.04 4.22 -3.61
N ILE A 103 -8.05 2.95 -3.25
CA ILE A 103 -9.21 2.25 -2.70
C ILE A 103 -8.92 1.87 -1.26
N GLU A 104 -9.83 2.22 -0.35
CA GLU A 104 -9.80 1.75 1.03
C GLU A 104 -11.22 1.36 1.44
N LYS A 105 -11.34 0.24 2.15
CA LYS A 105 -12.63 -0.32 2.56
C LYS A 105 -13.12 0.31 3.86
N ASP A 106 -12.20 0.61 4.77
CA ASP A 106 -12.55 1.21 6.06
C ASP A 106 -12.71 2.74 5.92
N PRO A 107 -13.89 3.30 6.26
CA PRO A 107 -14.15 4.72 6.10
C PRO A 107 -13.28 5.62 6.99
N ALA A 108 -12.93 5.20 8.21
CA ALA A 108 -12.09 5.99 9.12
C ALA A 108 -10.63 6.00 8.64
N VAL A 109 -10.12 4.85 8.19
CA VAL A 109 -8.79 4.75 7.58
C VAL A 109 -8.73 5.58 6.28
N LEU A 110 -9.79 5.55 5.47
CA LEU A 110 -9.88 6.36 4.26
C LEU A 110 -9.86 7.87 4.56
N GLN A 111 -10.51 8.32 5.64
CA GLN A 111 -10.45 9.70 6.09
C GLN A 111 -9.03 10.11 6.48
N CYS A 112 -8.32 9.26 7.22
CA CYS A 112 -6.90 9.43 7.50
C CYS A 112 -6.08 9.57 6.21
N ALA A 113 -6.28 8.68 5.24
CA ALA A 113 -5.56 8.71 3.97
C ALA A 113 -5.76 10.01 3.18
N LYS A 114 -7.01 10.47 3.07
CA LYS A 114 -7.38 11.73 2.43
C LYS A 114 -6.73 12.93 3.12
N HIS A 115 -6.74 12.95 4.45
CA HIS A 115 -6.12 14.01 5.24
C HIS A 115 -4.60 14.01 5.10
N ASN A 116 -3.97 12.85 5.24
CA ASN A 116 -2.52 12.69 5.11
C ASN A 116 -2.04 13.13 3.72
N ALA A 117 -2.79 12.83 2.66
CA ALA A 117 -2.45 13.32 1.32
C ALA A 117 -2.43 14.86 1.22
N LYS A 118 -3.31 15.56 1.96
CA LYS A 118 -3.29 17.04 2.05
C LYS A 118 -2.08 17.55 2.83
N VAL A 119 -1.74 16.91 3.94
CA VAL A 119 -0.52 17.24 4.73
C VAL A 119 0.74 17.13 3.85
N TYR A 120 0.75 16.16 2.93
CA TYR A 120 1.84 15.96 1.98
C TYR A 120 1.71 16.76 0.67
N GLY A 121 0.59 17.47 0.45
CA GLY A 121 0.35 18.34 -0.71
C GLY A 121 0.24 17.59 -2.05
N VAL A 122 -0.40 16.42 -2.03
CA VAL A 122 -0.56 15.54 -3.22
C VAL A 122 -2.00 15.09 -3.45
N GLU A 123 -2.95 15.66 -2.71
CA GLU A 123 -4.36 15.31 -2.76
C GLU A 123 -4.98 15.49 -4.16
N ASP A 124 -4.49 16.46 -4.93
CA ASP A 124 -4.96 16.78 -6.28
C ASP A 124 -4.65 15.68 -7.31
N LYS A 125 -3.69 14.81 -7.01
CA LYS A 125 -3.25 13.68 -7.86
C LYS A 125 -4.02 12.40 -7.61
N ILE A 126 -4.85 12.34 -6.57
CA ILE A 126 -5.46 11.09 -6.09
C ILE A 126 -6.99 11.19 -6.19
N THR A 127 -7.62 10.12 -6.68
CA THR A 127 -9.07 9.92 -6.61
C THR A 127 -9.34 8.74 -5.68
N TRP A 128 -10.15 8.99 -4.67
CA TRP A 128 -10.39 8.05 -3.58
C TRP A 128 -11.70 7.29 -3.77
N PHE A 129 -11.70 5.99 -3.47
CA PHE A 129 -12.89 5.14 -3.45
C PHE A 129 -13.01 4.46 -2.10
N GLU A 130 -14.22 4.49 -1.55
CA GLU A 130 -14.57 3.73 -0.36
C GLU A 130 -15.22 2.42 -0.77
N GLY A 131 -14.68 1.29 -0.29
CA GLY A 131 -15.31 -0.02 -0.43
C GLY A 131 -14.37 -1.15 -0.82
N ASP A 132 -14.96 -2.27 -1.23
CA ASP A 132 -14.23 -3.46 -1.65
C ASP A 132 -13.55 -3.24 -3.00
N CYS A 133 -12.23 -3.47 -3.04
CA CYS A 133 -11.43 -3.20 -4.23
C CYS A 133 -11.80 -4.08 -5.41
N MET A 134 -12.23 -5.32 -5.20
CA MET A 134 -12.64 -6.23 -6.29
C MET A 134 -13.91 -5.70 -6.95
N GLN A 135 -14.89 -5.23 -6.16
CA GLN A 135 -16.10 -4.62 -6.69
C GLN A 135 -15.82 -3.32 -7.45
N ILE A 136 -14.96 -2.45 -6.89
CA ILE A 136 -14.62 -1.16 -7.51
C ILE A 136 -13.88 -1.36 -8.83
N LEU A 137 -12.90 -2.27 -8.88
CA LEU A 137 -12.18 -2.61 -10.10
C LEU A 137 -13.13 -3.11 -11.20
N LYS A 138 -14.05 -4.00 -10.83
CA LYS A 138 -14.99 -4.65 -11.78
C LYS A 138 -16.06 -3.70 -12.31
N HIS A 139 -16.58 -2.81 -11.47
CA HIS A 139 -17.79 -2.04 -11.77
C HIS A 139 -17.54 -0.56 -12.04
N GLN A 140 -16.50 0.04 -11.45
CA GLN A 140 -16.26 1.48 -11.50
C GLN A 140 -15.00 1.84 -12.31
N LEU A 141 -13.93 1.06 -12.17
CA LEU A 141 -12.64 1.37 -12.82
C LEU A 141 -12.37 0.57 -14.09
N LYS A 142 -13.26 -0.35 -14.49
CA LYS A 142 -13.06 -1.29 -15.60
C LYS A 142 -12.55 -0.63 -16.90
N VAL A 143 -13.04 0.56 -17.24
CA VAL A 143 -12.65 1.29 -18.45
C VAL A 143 -11.19 1.78 -18.43
N LEU A 144 -10.56 1.83 -17.25
CA LEU A 144 -9.18 2.27 -17.05
C LEU A 144 -8.16 1.12 -17.11
N ALA A 145 -8.63 -0.14 -17.16
CA ALA A 145 -7.81 -1.35 -17.13
C ALA A 145 -6.60 -1.29 -18.08
N SER A 146 -6.82 -0.92 -19.34
CA SER A 146 -5.78 -0.85 -20.38
C SER A 146 -4.71 0.24 -20.15
N TYR A 147 -4.95 1.17 -19.24
CA TYR A 147 -4.01 2.26 -18.92
C TYR A 147 -3.38 2.10 -17.54
N SER A 148 -3.77 1.06 -16.80
CA SER A 148 -3.52 0.95 -15.37
C SER A 148 -2.46 -0.08 -15.02
N VAL A 149 -1.65 0.30 -14.04
CA VAL A 149 -0.91 -0.61 -13.16
C VAL A 149 -1.69 -0.75 -11.86
N VAL A 150 -1.68 -1.93 -11.24
CA VAL A 150 -2.21 -2.14 -9.89
C VAL A 150 -1.06 -2.30 -8.90
N PHE A 151 -1.08 -1.55 -7.81
CA PHE A 151 -0.35 -1.87 -6.59
C PHE A 151 -1.32 -2.47 -5.58
N ALA A 152 -0.94 -3.57 -4.93
CA ALA A 152 -1.76 -4.19 -3.91
C ALA A 152 -0.92 -4.54 -2.67
N SER A 153 -1.25 -3.91 -1.54
CA SER A 153 -0.78 -4.23 -0.20
C SER A 153 -1.94 -4.77 0.65
N PRO A 154 -2.41 -6.01 0.38
CA PRO A 154 -3.55 -6.58 1.13
C PRO A 154 -3.18 -6.78 2.61
N PRO A 155 -4.17 -6.92 3.50
CA PRO A 155 -3.94 -7.47 4.83
C PRO A 155 -3.30 -8.86 4.74
N TRP A 156 -2.38 -9.16 5.65
CA TRP A 156 -1.63 -10.43 5.66
C TRP A 156 -2.16 -11.46 6.67
N GLY A 157 -3.28 -11.19 7.35
CA GLY A 157 -3.83 -12.07 8.38
C GLY A 157 -3.31 -11.84 9.81
N GLY A 158 -2.74 -10.66 10.10
CA GLY A 158 -2.34 -10.27 11.47
C GLY A 158 -0.92 -10.70 11.86
N PRO A 159 -0.39 -10.24 13.02
CA PRO A 159 1.04 -10.26 13.35
C PRO A 159 1.69 -11.65 13.44
N THR A 160 0.90 -12.73 13.46
CA THR A 160 1.39 -14.11 13.42
C THR A 160 2.16 -14.44 12.14
N TYR A 161 2.00 -13.67 11.04
CA TYR A 161 2.80 -13.83 9.82
C TYR A 161 4.32 -13.79 10.07
N ARG A 162 4.76 -13.19 11.18
CA ARG A 162 6.18 -13.06 11.54
C ARG A 162 6.80 -14.34 12.11
N ALA A 163 5.98 -15.33 12.47
CA ALA A 163 6.43 -16.56 13.09
C ALA A 163 6.94 -17.60 12.07
N ASP A 164 6.50 -17.49 10.82
CA ASP A 164 6.82 -18.47 9.78
C ASP A 164 8.16 -18.15 9.10
N ASP A 165 9.06 -19.15 9.09
CA ASP A 165 10.32 -19.09 8.31
C ASP A 165 10.03 -18.94 6.81
N VAL A 166 8.94 -19.56 6.34
CA VAL A 166 8.39 -19.44 4.99
C VAL A 166 6.89 -19.23 5.11
N PHE A 167 6.42 -18.04 4.75
CA PHE A 167 5.02 -17.65 4.86
C PHE A 167 4.20 -18.25 3.72
N ASP A 168 3.20 -19.06 4.08
CA ASP A 168 2.28 -19.71 3.14
C ASP A 168 1.19 -18.73 2.71
N LEU A 169 1.33 -18.22 1.47
CA LEU A 169 0.42 -17.26 0.86
C LEU A 169 -0.98 -17.82 0.56
N SER A 170 -1.19 -19.14 0.65
CA SER A 170 -2.52 -19.75 0.56
C SER A 170 -3.35 -19.50 1.81
N THR A 171 -2.69 -19.26 2.95
CA THR A 171 -3.33 -19.03 4.25
C THR A 171 -3.63 -17.56 4.54
N MET A 172 -3.12 -16.65 3.71
CA MET A 172 -3.29 -15.20 3.86
C MET A 172 -4.78 -14.82 3.95
N GLN A 173 -5.10 -13.94 4.90
CA GLN A 173 -6.46 -13.46 5.14
C GLN A 173 -6.56 -11.94 4.97
N PRO A 174 -7.67 -11.43 4.40
CA PRO A 174 -8.86 -12.18 3.97
C PRO A 174 -8.77 -12.78 2.57
N TYR A 175 -7.66 -12.57 1.86
CA TYR A 175 -7.45 -13.05 0.50
C TYR A 175 -6.19 -13.93 0.43
N SER A 176 -6.32 -15.14 -0.10
CA SER A 176 -5.15 -15.94 -0.51
C SER A 176 -4.52 -15.34 -1.77
N LEU A 177 -3.24 -15.66 -2.05
CA LEU A 177 -2.58 -15.24 -3.28
C LEU A 177 -3.37 -15.63 -4.54
N GLY A 178 -3.93 -16.84 -4.57
CA GLY A 178 -4.71 -17.31 -5.72
C GLY A 178 -5.97 -16.47 -5.95
N SER A 179 -6.72 -16.17 -4.88
CA SER A 179 -7.92 -15.33 -4.98
C SER A 179 -7.58 -13.89 -5.38
N LEU A 180 -6.55 -13.31 -4.77
CA LEU A 180 -6.09 -11.96 -5.05
C LEU A 180 -5.63 -11.84 -6.51
N TYR A 181 -4.78 -12.77 -6.96
CA TYR A 181 -4.28 -12.76 -8.32
C TYR A 181 -5.39 -12.95 -9.35
N SER A 182 -6.34 -13.86 -9.11
CA SER A 182 -7.47 -14.10 -10.02
C SER A 182 -8.27 -12.82 -10.28
N GLU A 183 -8.62 -12.08 -9.23
CA GLU A 183 -9.40 -10.85 -9.36
C GLU A 183 -8.58 -9.70 -9.99
N LEU A 184 -7.34 -9.49 -9.54
CA LEU A 184 -6.50 -8.41 -10.06
C LEU A 184 -6.09 -8.64 -11.53
N SER A 185 -5.77 -9.89 -11.90
CA SER A 185 -5.38 -10.25 -13.27
C SER A 185 -6.52 -10.13 -14.28
N ALA A 186 -7.77 -10.23 -13.82
CA ALA A 186 -8.96 -9.94 -14.63
C ALA A 186 -9.08 -8.44 -14.96
N PHE A 187 -8.49 -7.57 -14.14
CA PHE A 187 -8.42 -6.12 -14.39
C PHE A 187 -7.21 -5.75 -15.24
N THR A 188 -6.01 -6.15 -14.86
CA THR A 188 -4.77 -5.88 -15.62
C THR A 188 -3.73 -6.93 -15.33
N LYS A 189 -2.88 -7.24 -16.31
CA LYS A 189 -1.71 -8.10 -16.09
C LYS A 189 -0.55 -7.34 -15.40
N HIS A 190 -0.60 -6.01 -15.36
CA HIS A 190 0.48 -5.15 -14.87
C HIS A 190 0.25 -4.86 -13.38
N MET A 191 0.90 -5.62 -12.50
CA MET A 191 0.68 -5.47 -11.07
C MET A 191 1.95 -5.62 -10.24
N VAL A 192 1.91 -5.01 -9.05
CA VAL A 192 2.91 -5.13 -8.00
C VAL A 192 2.21 -5.56 -6.71
N LEU A 193 2.59 -6.71 -6.17
CA LEU A 193 2.02 -7.22 -4.91
C LEU A 193 3.04 -7.04 -3.78
N PHE A 194 2.66 -6.29 -2.74
CA PHE A 194 3.47 -6.06 -1.53
C PHE A 194 3.08 -7.09 -0.45
N LEU A 195 4.04 -7.96 -0.12
CA LEU A 195 3.80 -9.19 0.63
C LEU A 195 4.81 -9.38 1.78
N PRO A 196 4.54 -10.29 2.73
CA PRO A 196 5.47 -10.62 3.80
C PRO A 196 6.84 -10.99 3.26
N ARG A 197 7.90 -10.52 3.93
CA ARG A 197 9.29 -10.76 3.53
C ARG A 197 9.68 -12.24 3.45
N THR A 198 8.95 -13.14 4.10
CA THR A 198 9.20 -14.59 4.10
C THR A 198 8.27 -15.35 3.14
N SER A 199 7.53 -14.66 2.26
CA SER A 199 6.59 -15.32 1.35
C SER A 199 7.24 -16.40 0.50
N ASP A 200 6.54 -17.54 0.34
CA ASP A 200 7.03 -18.65 -0.46
C ASP A 200 7.18 -18.28 -1.96
N LEU A 201 8.43 -18.19 -2.42
CA LEU A 201 8.74 -17.86 -3.81
C LEU A 201 8.20 -18.89 -4.81
N ARG A 202 8.00 -20.15 -4.39
CA ARG A 202 7.41 -21.19 -5.25
C ARG A 202 5.94 -20.89 -5.50
N GLN A 203 5.22 -20.38 -4.50
CA GLN A 203 3.83 -19.94 -4.65
C GLN A 203 3.75 -18.69 -5.53
N LEU A 204 4.67 -17.73 -5.35
CA LEU A 204 4.76 -16.58 -6.24
C LEU A 204 5.05 -16.96 -7.70
N ALA A 205 5.83 -18.00 -7.95
CA ALA A 205 6.09 -18.48 -9.30
C ALA A 205 4.82 -19.01 -9.99
N THR A 206 3.81 -19.46 -9.25
CA THR A 206 2.56 -20.01 -9.83
C THR A 206 1.69 -18.94 -10.50
N ILE A 207 1.87 -17.66 -10.16
CA ILE A 207 1.12 -16.55 -10.76
C ILE A 207 1.86 -15.91 -11.95
N VAL A 208 3.05 -16.41 -12.29
CA VAL A 208 3.81 -15.98 -13.46
C VAL A 208 3.44 -16.91 -14.62
N LYS A 209 2.99 -16.33 -15.74
CA LYS A 209 2.59 -17.11 -16.91
C LYS A 209 3.79 -17.81 -17.54
N GLU A 210 3.53 -18.96 -18.17
CA GLU A 210 4.56 -19.70 -18.90
C GLU A 210 5.23 -18.82 -19.97
N GLY A 211 6.57 -18.80 -19.97
CA GLY A 211 7.37 -17.96 -20.86
C GLY A 211 7.53 -16.50 -20.43
N GLU A 212 6.81 -16.04 -19.40
CA GLU A 212 6.98 -14.71 -18.82
C GLU A 212 7.99 -14.72 -17.65
N LYS A 213 8.49 -13.53 -17.30
CA LYS A 213 9.35 -13.33 -16.13
C LYS A 213 8.70 -12.33 -15.18
N ALA A 214 8.94 -12.53 -13.89
CA ALA A 214 8.59 -11.59 -12.84
C ALA A 214 9.82 -11.27 -12.00
N SER A 215 9.91 -10.03 -11.54
CA SER A 215 10.95 -9.61 -10.60
C SER A 215 10.42 -9.69 -9.18
N VAL A 216 11.19 -10.29 -8.27
CA VAL A 216 10.90 -10.27 -6.84
C VAL A 216 11.99 -9.45 -6.15
N ILE A 217 11.59 -8.40 -5.43
CA ILE A 217 12.50 -7.43 -4.81
C ILE A 217 12.19 -7.36 -3.32
N HIS A 218 13.21 -7.58 -2.49
CA HIS A 218 13.13 -7.31 -1.06
C HIS A 218 13.40 -5.84 -0.77
N TYR A 219 12.55 -5.24 0.05
CA TYR A 219 12.75 -3.89 0.57
C TYR A 219 13.31 -3.97 1.98
N CYS A 220 14.53 -3.47 2.14
CA CYS A 220 15.30 -3.53 3.38
C CYS A 220 15.38 -2.16 4.05
N MET A 221 15.30 -2.15 5.37
CA MET A 221 15.53 -0.97 6.19
C MET A 221 16.33 -1.39 7.42
N ASP A 222 17.36 -0.62 7.76
CA ASP A 222 18.26 -0.89 8.90
C ASP A 222 18.88 -2.31 8.85
N GLY A 223 19.33 -2.73 7.66
CA GLY A 223 20.00 -4.04 7.44
C GLY A 223 19.06 -5.26 7.43
N ALA A 224 17.75 -5.08 7.58
CA ALA A 224 16.77 -6.16 7.59
C ALA A 224 15.71 -6.00 6.50
N SER A 225 15.37 -7.09 5.82
CA SER A 225 14.19 -7.12 4.94
C SER A 225 12.92 -6.90 5.77
N LYS A 226 12.05 -6.00 5.29
CA LYS A 226 10.76 -5.66 5.91
C LYS A 226 9.59 -6.25 5.14
N ALA A 227 9.69 -6.29 3.83
CA ALA A 227 8.71 -6.86 2.91
C ALA A 227 9.38 -7.25 1.60
N LEU A 228 8.64 -7.94 0.74
CA LEU A 228 9.00 -8.14 -0.66
C LEU A 228 7.88 -7.68 -1.58
N CYS A 229 8.24 -7.29 -2.80
CA CYS A 229 7.29 -7.09 -3.88
C CYS A 229 7.56 -8.05 -5.03
N ILE A 230 6.51 -8.60 -5.61
CA ILE A 230 6.57 -9.24 -6.93
C ILE A 230 5.99 -8.29 -7.98
N TYR A 231 6.70 -8.13 -9.09
CA TYR A 231 6.33 -7.30 -10.25
C TYR A 231 5.97 -8.22 -11.43
N THR A 232 4.76 -8.11 -11.96
CA THR A 232 4.28 -8.91 -13.09
C THR A 232 3.70 -8.04 -14.22
N GLY A 233 3.68 -8.55 -15.44
CA GLY A 233 3.20 -7.81 -16.61
C GLY A 233 4.25 -6.83 -17.13
N ASP A 234 5.34 -7.34 -17.69
CA ASP A 234 6.30 -6.56 -18.50
C ASP A 234 6.93 -5.34 -17.81
N PHE A 235 7.12 -5.39 -16.50
CA PHE A 235 7.99 -4.42 -15.83
C PHE A 235 9.41 -4.60 -16.34
N ASN A 236 10.05 -3.51 -16.76
CA ASN A 236 11.43 -3.55 -17.23
C ASN A 236 12.35 -3.95 -16.07
N GLY A 237 12.84 -5.18 -16.07
CA GLY A 237 13.91 -5.60 -15.19
C GLY A 237 15.17 -4.83 -15.56
N LYS A 238 15.67 -3.99 -14.65
CA LYS A 238 17.06 -3.57 -14.67
C LYS A 238 17.89 -4.57 -13.88
#